data_AF-A0A5E7RY04-F1
#
_entry.id   AF-A0A5E7RY04-F1
#
_cell.length_a   1.000
_cell.length_b   1.000
_cell.length_c   1.000
_cell.angle_alpha   90.00
_cell.angle_beta   90.00
_cell.angle_gamma   90.00
#
_symmetry.space_group_name_H-M   'P 1'
#
loop_
_entity.id
_entity.type
_entity.pdbx_description
1 polymer ?
#
loop_
_entity_poly.entity_id
_entity_poly.type
_entity_poly.pdbx_seq_one_letter_code
_entity_poly.pdbx_strand_id
1 'polypeptide(L)'
;MKKDRSDSPVLSRRISFFVLACTFPLWFSSAAAQTVSDPQDTLKRINLNYNTLKDACQEPDTGAARGLYYCSGVTLRMVNDGPFNPWDYSPYAIKIGATSYSWIRKDLSTRILIHPAGFILRTPTDAAALNLPVKEQGFTCIYAFDGGTGPERKWYGCGFFDSREPPRTAQGAMNNRNAALAYGTCAEAGVSTAEQWTQKYTGLMKGPIQYGQCSWNAEKPSDWKAMIRVHESRPNTTNKDPFAFSAQVNEFMLKNATSTNDGSENMKYIDAFIYNVNSTQNFATRGDQAPPKPENGLNSARNFQKKLHAQGYSVPILRLDFTKPPEQRFSYVAADQAIEPMVVGGVQPSPAAPAPDYIASANWIKRYDPGTRKDEWSLSVVPTAAGRALSNEQLGVLYDQLFALKGADSNWRDNERSVGSMRQQLGCVLVNYRAKTPWNLEPFRPALSDSETRAAGCNPVPR
;
A
#
# COMPACT_ATOMS: atom_id res chain seq x y z
N MET A 1 42.75 36.23 -84.51
CA MET A 1 42.25 37.61 -84.71
C MET A 1 40.93 37.77 -83.96
N LYS A 2 40.81 38.86 -83.20
CA LYS A 2 39.60 39.61 -82.79
C LYS A 2 38.24 38.88 -82.68
N LYS A 3 37.70 38.97 -81.45
CA LYS A 3 36.39 39.57 -81.07
C LYS A 3 35.13 38.92 -81.66
N ASP A 4 34.25 38.43 -80.79
CA ASP A 4 32.94 39.08 -80.63
C ASP A 4 32.21 38.74 -79.32
N ARG A 5 31.43 39.72 -78.87
CA ARG A 5 30.55 39.75 -77.69
C ARG A 5 29.19 39.14 -78.02
N SER A 6 28.53 38.55 -77.03
CA SER A 6 27.09 38.80 -76.80
C SER A 6 26.69 38.45 -75.35
N ASP A 7 26.32 39.52 -74.64
CA ASP A 7 25.18 39.72 -73.73
C ASP A 7 24.77 38.70 -72.64
N SER A 8 24.70 39.25 -71.42
CA SER A 8 24.20 38.69 -70.15
C SER A 8 22.67 38.45 -70.15
N PRO A 9 22.09 37.73 -69.17
CA PRO A 9 21.87 38.31 -67.83
C PRO A 9 22.08 37.38 -66.63
N VAL A 10 22.31 38.06 -65.51
CA VAL A 10 22.55 37.60 -64.15
C VAL A 10 21.33 36.90 -63.55
N LEU A 11 21.51 35.69 -63.00
CA LEU A 11 20.52 35.06 -62.12
C LEU A 11 21.10 34.93 -60.70
N SER A 12 20.53 35.72 -59.79
CA SER A 12 20.80 35.72 -58.35
C SER A 12 20.40 34.37 -57.74
N ARG A 13 21.37 33.60 -57.22
CA ARG A 13 21.12 32.34 -56.53
C ARG A 13 21.14 32.58 -55.02
N ARG A 14 19.93 32.69 -54.42
CA ARG A 14 19.74 32.74 -52.96
C ARG A 14 20.10 31.37 -52.36
N ILE A 15 21.08 31.37 -51.45
CA ILE A 15 21.42 30.22 -50.61
C ILE A 15 20.40 30.18 -49.46
N SER A 16 19.55 29.15 -49.44
CA SER A 16 18.64 28.88 -48.31
C SER A 16 19.30 27.87 -47.38
N PHE A 17 19.61 28.30 -46.16
CA PHE A 17 20.00 27.43 -45.05
C PHE A 17 18.75 26.70 -44.54
N PHE A 18 18.67 25.39 -44.77
CA PHE A 18 17.70 24.52 -44.09
C PHE A 18 18.26 24.16 -42.71
N VAL A 19 17.65 24.72 -41.66
CA VAL A 19 17.83 24.28 -40.27
C VAL A 19 17.06 22.98 -40.10
N LEU A 20 17.78 21.87 -39.92
CA LEU A 20 17.20 20.56 -39.62
C LEU A 20 16.77 20.54 -38.14
N ALA A 21 15.49 20.81 -37.88
CA ALA A 21 14.91 20.68 -36.55
C ALA A 21 14.67 19.20 -36.22
N CYS A 22 15.59 18.58 -35.46
CA CYS A 22 15.37 17.27 -34.85
C CYS A 22 14.26 17.39 -33.79
N THR A 23 13.04 17.00 -34.15
CA THR A 23 11.94 16.81 -33.20
C THR A 23 12.03 15.40 -32.63
N PHE A 24 12.58 15.27 -31.41
CA PHE A 24 12.42 14.05 -30.62
C PHE A 24 10.95 13.99 -30.15
N PRO A 25 10.18 12.95 -30.50
CA PRO A 25 8.86 12.79 -29.93
C PRO A 25 9.02 12.44 -28.45
N LEU A 26 8.66 13.37 -27.57
CA LEU A 26 8.42 13.07 -26.16
C LEU A 26 7.24 12.10 -26.09
N TRP A 27 7.56 10.81 -25.95
CA TRP A 27 6.57 9.80 -25.55
C TRP A 27 6.20 10.08 -24.10
N PHE A 28 5.18 10.92 -23.90
CA PHE A 28 4.47 10.95 -22.64
C PHE A 28 3.72 9.63 -22.52
N SER A 29 4.26 8.71 -21.70
CA SER A 29 3.51 7.57 -21.18
C SER A 29 2.29 8.13 -20.46
N SER A 30 1.15 8.16 -21.16
CA SER A 30 -0.13 8.48 -20.55
C SER A 30 -0.44 7.33 -19.61
N ALA A 31 -0.26 7.53 -18.30
CA ALA A 31 -0.84 6.62 -17.32
C ALA A 31 -2.34 6.61 -17.61
N ALA A 32 -2.86 5.48 -18.09
CA ALA A 32 -4.28 5.33 -18.33
C ALA A 32 -4.99 5.56 -16.99
N ALA A 33 -5.73 6.66 -16.88
CA ALA A 33 -6.55 6.94 -15.72
C ALA A 33 -7.49 5.76 -15.52
N GLN A 34 -7.38 5.09 -14.36
CA GLN A 34 -8.22 3.96 -14.04
C GLN A 34 -9.68 4.45 -13.98
N THR A 35 -10.58 3.76 -14.68
CA THR A 35 -12.00 4.08 -14.65
C THR A 35 -12.52 3.99 -13.21
N VAL A 36 -13.09 5.08 -12.69
CA VAL A 36 -13.65 5.14 -11.35
C VAL A 36 -14.88 4.23 -11.30
N SER A 37 -14.79 3.11 -10.58
CA SER A 37 -15.92 2.20 -10.32
C SER A 37 -16.84 2.82 -9.26
N ASP A 38 -18.16 2.67 -9.44
CA ASP A 38 -19.12 2.97 -8.38
C ASP A 38 -18.72 2.22 -7.09
N PRO A 39 -18.56 2.91 -5.94
CA PRO A 39 -18.31 2.28 -4.66
C PRO A 39 -19.23 1.11 -4.33
N GLN A 40 -20.50 1.19 -4.75
CA GLN A 40 -21.48 0.12 -4.53
C GLN A 40 -21.16 -1.14 -5.34
N ASP A 41 -20.64 -0.99 -6.56
CA ASP A 41 -20.23 -2.15 -7.37
C ASP A 41 -18.99 -2.81 -6.80
N THR A 42 -18.04 -2.02 -6.30
CA THR A 42 -16.88 -2.53 -5.56
C THR A 42 -17.31 -3.29 -4.30
N LEU A 43 -18.23 -2.73 -3.52
CA LEU A 43 -18.81 -3.40 -2.36
C LEU A 43 -19.48 -4.74 -2.73
N LYS A 44 -20.32 -4.74 -3.77
CA LYS A 44 -21.00 -5.96 -4.26
C LYS A 44 -19.99 -7.05 -4.64
N ARG A 45 -18.95 -6.71 -5.41
CA ARG A 45 -17.90 -7.67 -5.81
C ARG A 45 -17.16 -8.24 -4.60
N ILE A 46 -16.73 -7.39 -3.66
CA ILE A 46 -16.01 -7.83 -2.46
C ILE A 46 -16.88 -8.73 -1.58
N ASN A 47 -18.16 -8.37 -1.37
CA ASN A 47 -19.09 -9.23 -0.65
C ASN A 47 -19.36 -10.54 -1.39
N LEU A 48 -19.46 -10.53 -2.73
CA LEU A 48 -19.58 -11.75 -3.53
C LEU A 48 -18.36 -12.66 -3.34
N ASN A 49 -17.14 -12.11 -3.42
CA ASN A 49 -15.90 -12.85 -3.22
C ASN A 49 -15.83 -13.48 -1.83
N TYR A 50 -16.17 -12.72 -0.79
CA TYR A 50 -16.17 -13.22 0.58
C TYR A 50 -17.21 -14.34 0.79
N ASN A 51 -18.40 -14.21 0.20
CA ASN A 51 -19.52 -15.12 0.45
C ASN A 51 -19.58 -16.34 -0.47
N THR A 52 -18.82 -16.36 -1.57
CA THR A 52 -18.85 -17.46 -2.55
C THR A 52 -17.80 -18.51 -2.23
N LEU A 53 -18.22 -19.76 -1.97
CA LEU A 53 -17.33 -20.91 -1.79
C LEU A 53 -17.03 -21.55 -3.15
N LYS A 54 -16.22 -20.86 -3.96
CA LYS A 54 -15.76 -21.40 -5.23
C LYS A 54 -14.40 -22.04 -5.04
N ASP A 55 -14.34 -23.35 -5.24
CA ASP A 55 -13.14 -24.16 -4.99
C ASP A 55 -12.41 -24.58 -6.29
N ALA A 56 -12.95 -24.19 -7.43
CA ALA A 56 -12.40 -24.47 -8.76
C ALA A 56 -12.14 -23.16 -9.49
N CYS A 57 -11.11 -22.43 -9.05
CA CYS A 57 -10.64 -21.24 -9.76
C CYS A 57 -9.77 -21.66 -10.95
N GLN A 58 -9.94 -20.96 -12.07
CA GLN A 58 -9.28 -21.26 -13.33
C GLN A 58 -8.96 -19.95 -14.07
N GLU A 59 -7.88 -19.98 -14.86
CA GLU A 59 -7.59 -18.92 -15.82
C GLU A 59 -8.70 -18.89 -16.90
N PRO A 60 -9.28 -17.71 -17.21
CA PRO A 60 -10.43 -17.64 -18.12
C PRO A 60 -10.16 -18.15 -19.54
N ASP A 61 -8.93 -18.04 -20.02
CA ASP A 61 -8.55 -18.32 -21.40
C ASP A 61 -7.93 -19.70 -21.60
N THR A 62 -7.16 -20.21 -20.63
CA THR A 62 -6.52 -21.54 -20.72
C THR A 62 -7.30 -22.63 -19.98
N GLY A 63 -8.19 -22.25 -19.04
CA GLY A 63 -8.82 -23.17 -18.11
C GLY A 63 -7.88 -23.77 -17.06
N ALA A 64 -6.62 -23.31 -17.00
CA ALA A 64 -5.63 -23.82 -16.05
C ALA A 64 -6.06 -23.57 -14.61
N ALA A 65 -5.95 -24.59 -13.76
CA ALA A 65 -6.34 -24.48 -12.34
C ALA A 65 -5.49 -23.44 -11.61
N ARG A 66 -6.14 -22.66 -10.75
CA ARG A 66 -5.53 -21.63 -9.90
C ARG A 66 -5.92 -21.82 -8.44
N GLY A 67 -5.14 -21.20 -7.55
CA GLY A 67 -5.50 -21.04 -6.14
C GLY A 67 -6.83 -20.34 -5.91
N LEU A 68 -7.43 -20.52 -4.72
CA LEU A 68 -8.76 -19.96 -4.42
C LEU A 68 -8.79 -18.43 -4.50
N TYR A 69 -7.70 -17.78 -4.10
CA TYR A 69 -7.52 -16.33 -4.19
C TYR A 69 -7.77 -15.75 -5.60
N TYR A 70 -7.65 -16.58 -6.64
CA TYR A 70 -7.77 -16.14 -8.03
C TYR A 70 -9.19 -15.69 -8.36
N CYS A 71 -10.21 -16.29 -7.72
CA CYS A 71 -11.61 -16.05 -8.03
C CYS A 71 -12.58 -16.04 -6.83
N SER A 72 -12.07 -16.19 -5.61
CA SER A 72 -12.86 -16.31 -4.39
C SER A 72 -12.08 -15.85 -3.16
N GLY A 73 -12.81 -15.38 -2.15
CA GLY A 73 -12.26 -14.79 -0.94
C GLY A 73 -11.63 -13.42 -1.19
N VAL A 74 -11.20 -12.79 -0.11
CA VAL A 74 -10.70 -11.42 -0.09
C VAL A 74 -9.26 -11.44 0.41
N THR A 75 -8.33 -11.09 -0.47
CA THR A 75 -6.92 -10.89 -0.13
C THR A 75 -6.73 -9.47 0.38
N LEU A 76 -6.27 -9.32 1.61
CA LEU A 76 -6.12 -8.03 2.28
C LEU A 76 -4.76 -7.89 2.96
N ARG A 77 -4.22 -6.68 2.94
CA ARG A 77 -3.02 -6.32 3.71
C ARG A 77 -3.41 -5.24 4.68
N MET A 78 -3.28 -5.56 5.97
CA MET A 78 -3.46 -4.59 7.04
C MET A 78 -2.13 -3.92 7.35
N VAL A 79 -2.17 -2.64 7.68
CA VAL A 79 -0.99 -1.80 7.92
C VAL A 79 -1.38 -0.59 8.77
N ASN A 80 -0.46 -0.09 9.59
CA ASN A 80 -0.62 1.17 10.32
C ASN A 80 -0.51 2.36 9.37
N ASP A 81 -1.02 3.52 9.79
CA ASP A 81 -0.67 4.79 9.15
C ASP A 81 0.63 5.37 9.69
N GLY A 82 1.30 6.15 8.85
CA GLY A 82 2.60 6.74 9.15
C GLY A 82 3.19 7.52 7.97
N PRO A 83 4.48 7.92 8.07
CA PRO A 83 5.21 8.66 7.02
C PRO A 83 5.65 7.74 5.87
N PHE A 84 4.75 6.88 5.41
CA PHE A 84 4.92 5.92 4.32
C PHE A 84 3.56 5.69 3.66
N ASN A 85 3.53 5.15 2.44
CA ASN A 85 2.28 4.74 1.82
C ASN A 85 1.89 3.33 2.27
N PRO A 86 0.60 3.00 2.36
CA PRO A 86 0.16 1.67 2.80
C PRO A 86 0.66 0.54 1.89
N TRP A 87 0.99 0.82 0.62
CA TRP A 87 1.55 -0.15 -0.33
C TRP A 87 3.08 -0.29 -0.26
N ASP A 88 3.78 0.59 0.46
CA ASP A 88 5.24 0.56 0.58
C ASP A 88 5.73 -0.77 1.19
N TYR A 89 6.97 -1.14 0.91
CA TYR A 89 7.60 -2.31 1.50
C TYR A 89 8.30 -1.97 2.81
N SER A 90 8.04 -2.76 3.85
CA SER A 90 8.85 -2.65 5.08
C SER A 90 10.29 -3.11 4.80
N PRO A 91 11.27 -2.70 5.63
CA PRO A 91 12.64 -3.21 5.51
C PRO A 91 12.73 -4.74 5.55
N TYR A 92 11.82 -5.40 6.27
CA TYR A 92 11.70 -6.85 6.27
C TYR A 92 11.16 -7.39 4.95
N ALA A 93 10.08 -6.81 4.42
CA ALA A 93 9.51 -7.21 3.13
C ALA A 93 10.53 -7.10 1.98
N ILE A 94 11.37 -6.06 2.00
CA ILE A 94 12.48 -5.89 1.05
C ILE A 94 13.47 -7.05 1.16
N LYS A 95 13.91 -7.41 2.38
CA LYS A 95 14.86 -8.52 2.61
C LYS A 95 14.28 -9.88 2.21
N ILE A 96 12.98 -10.09 2.43
CA ILE A 96 12.28 -11.33 2.07
C ILE A 96 12.03 -11.38 0.56
N GLY A 97 11.86 -10.22 -0.09
CA GLY A 97 11.41 -10.11 -1.47
C GLY A 97 9.88 -10.23 -1.64
N ALA A 98 9.12 -10.15 -0.56
CA ALA A 98 7.68 -10.38 -0.55
C ALA A 98 6.97 -9.64 0.60
N THR A 99 5.66 -9.47 0.44
CA THR A 99 4.77 -8.94 1.48
C THR A 99 3.76 -9.98 1.91
N SER A 100 3.38 -9.91 3.19
CA SER A 100 2.34 -10.74 3.78
C SER A 100 0.97 -10.07 3.66
N TYR A 101 -0.03 -10.93 3.45
CA TYR A 101 -1.45 -10.63 3.37
C TYR A 101 -2.18 -11.60 4.28
N SER A 102 -3.45 -11.34 4.55
CA SER A 102 -4.41 -12.37 4.94
C SER A 102 -5.35 -12.63 3.78
N TRP A 103 -5.91 -13.83 3.72
CA TRP A 103 -7.00 -14.18 2.83
C TRP A 103 -8.21 -14.61 3.66
N ILE A 104 -9.34 -13.95 3.47
CA ILE A 104 -10.56 -14.24 4.24
C ILE A 104 -11.70 -14.66 3.34
N ARG A 105 -12.52 -15.59 3.82
CA ARG A 105 -13.73 -16.08 3.16
C ARG A 105 -14.73 -16.50 4.23
N LYS A 106 -16.02 -16.61 3.90
CA LYS A 106 -17.06 -16.89 4.89
C LYS A 106 -16.90 -18.22 5.66
N ASP A 107 -16.13 -19.16 5.11
CA ASP A 107 -15.81 -20.46 5.70
C ASP A 107 -14.50 -20.45 6.50
N LEU A 108 -13.90 -19.28 6.72
CA LEU A 108 -12.77 -19.07 7.63
C LEU A 108 -13.21 -18.29 8.87
N SER A 109 -12.92 -18.83 10.04
CA SER A 109 -13.17 -18.28 11.38
C SER A 109 -12.24 -17.10 11.74
N THR A 110 -12.03 -16.18 10.81
CA THR A 110 -11.28 -14.94 11.08
C THR A 110 -12.14 -13.94 11.84
N ARG A 111 -11.67 -13.49 13.01
CA ARG A 111 -12.39 -12.55 13.88
C ARG A 111 -11.65 -11.24 14.14
N ILE A 112 -10.34 -11.25 13.90
CA ILE A 112 -9.46 -10.10 14.07
C ILE A 112 -8.51 -10.02 12.88
N LEU A 113 -7.85 -8.88 12.74
CA LEU A 113 -6.73 -8.69 11.84
C LEU A 113 -5.61 -7.95 12.58
N ILE A 114 -4.40 -7.99 12.02
CA ILE A 114 -3.17 -7.56 12.69
C ILE A 114 -3.08 -6.03 12.91
N HIS A 115 -3.79 -5.24 12.10
CA HIS A 115 -3.92 -3.79 12.22
C HIS A 115 -5.39 -3.37 11.99
N PRO A 116 -5.83 -2.17 12.44
CA PRO A 116 -7.22 -1.75 12.34
C PRO A 116 -7.60 -1.25 10.95
N ALA A 117 -6.64 -0.99 10.05
CA ALA A 117 -6.88 -0.56 8.68
C ALA A 117 -5.93 -1.23 7.68
N GLY A 118 -6.29 -1.15 6.40
CA GLY A 118 -5.55 -1.78 5.33
C GLY A 118 -6.19 -1.59 3.96
N PHE A 119 -5.81 -2.44 3.02
CA PHE A 119 -6.37 -2.45 1.67
C PHE A 119 -6.63 -3.86 1.16
N ILE A 120 -7.56 -3.95 0.21
CA ILE A 120 -7.91 -5.18 -0.50
C ILE A 120 -7.23 -5.17 -1.86
N LEU A 121 -6.63 -6.31 -2.23
CA LEU A 121 -6.25 -6.58 -3.61
C LEU A 121 -7.43 -7.15 -4.37
N ARG A 122 -7.66 -6.62 -5.58
CA ARG A 122 -8.66 -7.15 -6.50
C ARG A 122 -8.33 -8.60 -6.87
N THR A 123 -9.34 -9.46 -6.94
CA THR A 123 -9.11 -10.81 -7.47
C THR A 123 -8.70 -10.73 -8.94
N PRO A 124 -7.83 -11.63 -9.43
CA PRO A 124 -7.49 -11.71 -10.84
C PRO A 124 -8.70 -11.82 -11.77
N THR A 125 -9.74 -12.60 -11.42
CA THR A 125 -10.94 -12.71 -12.25
C THR A 125 -11.75 -11.41 -12.31
N ASP A 126 -11.86 -10.68 -11.20
CA ASP A 126 -12.55 -9.37 -11.20
C ASP A 126 -11.74 -8.34 -11.98
N ALA A 127 -10.40 -8.36 -11.85
CA ALA A 127 -9.54 -7.48 -12.63
C ALA A 127 -9.73 -7.70 -14.13
N ALA A 128 -9.76 -8.96 -14.58
CA ALA A 128 -10.03 -9.32 -15.96
C ALA A 128 -11.44 -8.85 -16.40
N ALA A 129 -12.47 -9.10 -15.60
CA ALA A 129 -13.85 -8.70 -15.91
C ALA A 129 -14.03 -7.18 -16.02
N LEU A 130 -13.23 -6.40 -15.29
CA LEU A 130 -13.25 -4.94 -15.32
C LEU A 130 -12.29 -4.34 -16.35
N ASN A 131 -11.55 -5.14 -17.10
CA ASN A 131 -10.46 -4.70 -17.98
C ASN A 131 -9.40 -3.86 -17.25
N LEU A 132 -9.06 -4.26 -16.02
CA LEU A 132 -8.05 -3.65 -15.17
C LEU A 132 -6.78 -4.51 -15.13
N PRO A 133 -5.62 -3.94 -14.71
CA PRO A 133 -4.39 -4.70 -14.56
C PRO A 133 -4.60 -5.95 -13.68
N VAL A 134 -4.28 -7.11 -14.23
CA VAL A 134 -4.47 -8.41 -13.57
C VAL A 134 -3.20 -8.79 -12.83
N LYS A 135 -3.31 -9.04 -11.52
CA LYS A 135 -2.21 -9.60 -10.72
C LYS A 135 -2.10 -11.10 -10.98
N GLU A 136 -1.48 -11.48 -12.09
CA GLU A 136 -1.41 -12.88 -12.51
C GLU A 136 -0.36 -13.72 -11.76
N GLN A 137 0.66 -13.08 -11.19
CA GLN A 137 1.85 -13.75 -10.65
C GLN A 137 2.30 -13.18 -9.31
N GLY A 138 3.11 -13.95 -8.59
CA GLY A 138 3.77 -13.55 -7.36
C GLY A 138 3.24 -14.27 -6.13
N PHE A 139 2.07 -14.91 -6.20
CA PHE A 139 1.49 -15.60 -5.07
C PHE A 139 2.27 -16.88 -4.79
N THR A 140 2.89 -16.99 -3.62
CA THR A 140 3.85 -18.07 -3.35
C THR A 140 3.19 -19.17 -2.53
N CYS A 141 2.80 -18.85 -1.30
CA CYS A 141 2.24 -19.82 -0.35
C CYS A 141 1.23 -19.18 0.60
N ILE A 142 0.44 -20.03 1.26
CA ILE A 142 -0.43 -19.64 2.38
C ILE A 142 -0.18 -20.52 3.60
N TYR A 143 -0.08 -19.92 4.78
CA TYR A 143 -0.04 -20.62 6.05
C TYR A 143 -1.44 -20.71 6.66
N ALA A 144 -1.74 -21.79 7.38
CA ALA A 144 -3.03 -21.92 8.05
C ALA A 144 -3.17 -20.92 9.22
N PHE A 145 -2.07 -20.60 9.89
CA PHE A 145 -1.99 -19.56 10.91
C PHE A 145 -0.84 -18.61 10.58
N ASP A 146 -0.65 -17.54 11.36
CA ASP A 146 0.48 -16.61 11.23
C ASP A 146 1.78 -17.41 11.07
N GLY A 147 2.49 -17.23 9.96
CA GLY A 147 3.71 -17.94 9.62
C GLY A 147 4.95 -17.28 10.22
N GLY A 148 4.80 -16.18 10.94
CA GLY A 148 5.89 -15.39 11.50
C GLY A 148 6.93 -15.05 10.44
N THR A 149 6.50 -14.70 9.22
CA THR A 149 7.40 -14.67 8.07
C THR A 149 8.57 -13.69 8.24
N GLY A 150 9.72 -14.09 7.72
CA GLY A 150 10.99 -13.38 7.86
C GLY A 150 12.04 -13.92 6.88
N PRO A 151 13.21 -13.27 6.75
CA PRO A 151 14.27 -13.66 5.79
C PRO A 151 14.87 -15.07 6.02
N GLU A 152 14.67 -15.63 7.20
CA GLU A 152 15.01 -17.01 7.55
C GLU A 152 14.08 -18.04 6.87
N ARG A 153 12.86 -17.62 6.52
CA ARG A 153 12.00 -18.40 5.65
C ARG A 153 12.36 -18.02 4.22
N LYS A 154 13.30 -18.78 3.63
CA LYS A 154 13.69 -18.63 2.23
C LYS A 154 12.50 -18.79 1.28
N TRP A 155 12.74 -18.62 -0.02
CA TRP A 155 11.68 -18.62 -1.02
C TRP A 155 10.53 -17.66 -0.66
N TYR A 156 10.87 -16.40 -0.46
CA TYR A 156 9.89 -15.32 -0.27
C TYR A 156 8.97 -15.51 0.94
N GLY A 157 9.51 -16.04 2.04
CA GLY A 157 8.77 -16.26 3.27
C GLY A 157 8.10 -17.64 3.36
N CYS A 158 8.22 -18.48 2.33
CA CYS A 158 7.48 -19.74 2.25
C CYS A 158 8.27 -20.98 2.65
N GLY A 159 9.57 -20.86 2.86
CA GLY A 159 10.45 -21.94 3.30
C GLY A 159 10.22 -22.37 4.75
N PHE A 160 10.98 -23.39 5.16
CA PHE A 160 11.06 -23.79 6.56
C PHE A 160 11.71 -22.68 7.39
N PHE A 161 11.46 -22.68 8.70
CA PHE A 161 12.08 -21.74 9.63
C PHE A 161 13.51 -22.21 9.98
N ASP A 162 14.39 -22.30 8.99
CA ASP A 162 15.74 -22.86 9.15
C ASP A 162 16.82 -22.19 8.29
N SER A 163 16.48 -21.09 7.60
CA SER A 163 17.38 -20.34 6.71
C SER A 163 17.92 -21.12 5.50
N ARG A 164 17.38 -22.30 5.19
CA ARG A 164 17.81 -23.09 4.03
C ARG A 164 16.90 -22.87 2.83
N GLU A 165 17.49 -22.87 1.64
CA GLU A 165 16.72 -22.82 0.40
C GLU A 165 15.91 -24.11 0.27
N PRO A 166 14.57 -24.04 0.10
CA PRO A 166 13.78 -25.25 -0.04
C PRO A 166 14.14 -26.02 -1.31
N PRO A 167 14.12 -27.37 -1.27
CA PRO A 167 14.47 -28.20 -2.43
C PRO A 167 13.44 -28.06 -3.57
N ARG A 168 12.17 -27.77 -3.24
CA ARG A 168 11.05 -27.59 -4.18
C ARG A 168 10.77 -28.83 -5.06
N THR A 169 11.32 -29.98 -4.72
CA THR A 169 11.20 -31.22 -5.49
C THR A 169 9.87 -31.94 -5.26
N ALA A 170 9.21 -31.71 -4.12
CA ALA A 170 7.90 -32.30 -3.82
C ALA A 170 6.72 -31.51 -4.41
N GLN A 171 6.98 -30.38 -5.09
CA GLN A 171 5.92 -29.63 -5.76
C GLN A 171 5.48 -30.39 -7.01
N GLY A 172 4.18 -30.67 -7.12
CA GLY A 172 3.61 -31.17 -8.36
C GLY A 172 3.76 -30.15 -9.48
N ALA A 173 3.85 -30.62 -10.72
CA ALA A 173 3.80 -29.74 -11.89
C ALA A 173 2.45 -29.02 -11.94
N MET A 174 2.49 -27.71 -12.22
CA MET A 174 1.32 -26.87 -12.41
C MET A 174 1.48 -26.13 -13.74
N ASN A 175 0.41 -26.07 -14.52
CA ASN A 175 0.43 -25.50 -15.87
C ASN A 175 -0.36 -24.18 -15.88
N ASN A 176 -0.03 -23.28 -14.96
CA ASN A 176 -0.65 -21.96 -14.86
C ASN A 176 0.41 -20.85 -14.82
N ARG A 177 -0.03 -19.61 -15.00
CA ARG A 177 0.86 -18.44 -15.12
C ARG A 177 1.74 -18.17 -13.91
N ASN A 178 1.40 -18.71 -12.74
CA ASN A 178 2.12 -18.48 -11.48
C ASN A 178 2.91 -19.72 -10.99
N ALA A 179 2.93 -20.80 -11.77
CA ALA A 179 3.51 -22.09 -11.39
C ALA A 179 4.99 -22.00 -10.98
N ALA A 180 5.77 -21.11 -11.60
CA ALA A 180 7.19 -20.95 -11.32
C ALA A 180 7.51 -20.39 -9.91
N LEU A 181 6.54 -19.72 -9.27
CA LEU A 181 6.71 -19.05 -7.97
C LEU A 181 5.97 -19.78 -6.84
N ALA A 182 4.86 -20.42 -7.18
CA ALA A 182 3.99 -21.08 -6.23
C ALA A 182 4.67 -22.29 -5.58
N TYR A 183 4.68 -22.31 -4.26
CA TYR A 183 5.43 -23.28 -3.46
C TYR A 183 4.78 -23.46 -2.08
N GLY A 184 4.93 -24.63 -1.47
CA GLY A 184 4.55 -24.85 -0.07
C GLY A 184 5.40 -25.95 0.57
N THR A 185 5.90 -25.72 1.78
CA THR A 185 6.71 -26.69 2.54
C THR A 185 5.92 -27.91 3.01
N CYS A 186 4.59 -27.87 3.02
CA CYS A 186 3.80 -29.02 3.47
C CYS A 186 4.04 -30.26 2.62
N ALA A 187 4.15 -30.11 1.29
CA ALA A 187 4.48 -31.22 0.40
C ALA A 187 5.86 -31.83 0.73
N GLU A 188 6.87 -30.99 0.97
CA GLU A 188 8.22 -31.43 1.38
C GLU A 188 8.19 -32.15 2.74
N ALA A 189 7.28 -31.74 3.62
CA ALA A 189 7.08 -32.34 4.92
C ALA A 189 6.25 -33.63 4.88
N GLY A 190 5.81 -34.10 3.70
CA GLY A 190 4.91 -35.25 3.57
C GLY A 190 3.49 -34.98 4.11
N VAL A 191 3.07 -33.71 4.12
CA VAL A 191 1.77 -33.25 4.61
C VAL A 191 0.95 -32.76 3.42
N SER A 192 -0.18 -33.43 3.15
CA SER A 192 -1.12 -33.07 2.09
C SER A 192 -2.56 -32.91 2.57
N THR A 193 -2.82 -33.21 3.86
CA THR A 193 -4.15 -33.19 4.47
C THR A 193 -4.13 -32.48 5.81
N ALA A 194 -5.30 -32.04 6.27
CA ALA A 194 -5.44 -31.36 7.57
C ALA A 194 -5.18 -32.31 8.75
N GLU A 195 -5.50 -33.59 8.57
CA GLU A 195 -5.29 -34.66 9.54
C GLU A 195 -3.79 -34.91 9.75
N GLN A 196 -3.03 -35.04 8.66
CA GLN A 196 -1.56 -35.15 8.72
C GLN A 196 -0.92 -33.91 9.33
N TRP A 197 -1.41 -32.72 8.98
CA TRP A 197 -0.93 -31.47 9.56
C TRP A 197 -1.14 -31.48 11.08
N THR A 198 -2.34 -31.83 11.55
CA THR A 198 -2.68 -31.86 12.97
C THR A 198 -1.88 -32.89 13.76
N GLN A 199 -1.60 -34.05 13.16
CA GLN A 199 -0.72 -35.06 13.76
C GLN A 199 0.73 -34.59 13.88
N LYS A 200 1.21 -33.82 12.90
CA LYS A 200 2.61 -33.36 12.86
C LYS A 200 2.86 -32.12 13.72
N TYR A 201 1.92 -31.19 13.74
CA TYR A 201 2.04 -29.88 14.39
C TYR A 201 1.13 -29.80 15.62
N THR A 202 1.53 -30.51 16.68
CA THR A 202 0.72 -30.71 17.90
C THR A 202 0.88 -29.62 18.97
N GLY A 203 1.82 -28.67 18.79
CA GLY A 203 2.01 -27.51 19.67
C GLY A 203 2.50 -27.74 21.08
N LEU A 204 2.41 -28.97 21.57
CA LEU A 204 2.96 -29.36 22.85
C LEU A 204 4.50 -29.43 22.72
N MET A 205 5.19 -28.61 23.52
CA MET A 205 6.63 -28.69 23.79
C MET A 205 7.61 -28.25 22.68
N LYS A 206 7.14 -27.78 21.51
CA LYS A 206 8.01 -27.51 20.32
C LYS A 206 8.13 -26.05 19.85
N GLY A 207 7.66 -25.08 20.65
CA GLY A 207 7.69 -23.66 20.30
C GLY A 207 6.42 -23.17 19.59
N PRO A 208 6.35 -21.88 19.23
CA PRO A 208 5.13 -21.25 18.68
C PRO A 208 4.81 -21.78 17.27
N ILE A 209 3.51 -21.89 16.93
CA ILE A 209 3.06 -22.44 15.64
C ILE A 209 3.64 -21.64 14.46
N GLN A 210 3.86 -20.34 14.67
CA GLN A 210 4.52 -19.41 13.78
C GLN A 210 5.85 -19.95 13.24
N TYR A 211 6.59 -20.77 13.99
CA TYR A 211 7.88 -21.31 13.54
C TYR A 211 7.79 -22.77 13.11
N GLY A 212 6.89 -23.54 13.72
CA GLY A 212 6.76 -24.97 13.51
C GLY A 212 5.98 -25.38 12.27
N GLN A 213 4.96 -24.62 11.86
CA GLN A 213 4.06 -25.05 10.78
C GLN A 213 4.71 -25.02 9.38
N CYS A 214 4.18 -25.85 8.50
CA CYS A 214 4.45 -25.77 7.06
C CYS A 214 3.49 -24.80 6.35
N SER A 215 3.89 -24.37 5.16
CA SER A 215 3.14 -23.57 4.20
C SER A 215 2.51 -24.43 3.11
N TRP A 216 1.34 -24.02 2.65
CA TRP A 216 0.57 -24.64 1.58
C TRP A 216 0.83 -23.93 0.25
N ASN A 217 0.84 -24.67 -0.87
CA ASN A 217 1.12 -24.10 -2.18
C ASN A 217 -0.04 -23.21 -2.65
N ALA A 218 0.24 -21.95 -3.01
CA ALA A 218 -0.78 -20.97 -3.39
C ALA A 218 -1.60 -21.35 -4.64
N GLU A 219 -1.09 -22.22 -5.52
CA GLU A 219 -1.73 -22.57 -6.78
C GLU A 219 -2.43 -23.94 -6.77
N LYS A 220 -2.28 -24.72 -5.69
CA LYS A 220 -2.81 -26.08 -5.61
C LYS A 220 -4.15 -26.12 -4.87
N PRO A 221 -5.30 -26.33 -5.54
CA PRO A 221 -6.62 -26.22 -4.89
C PRO A 221 -6.84 -27.17 -3.70
N SER A 222 -6.25 -28.36 -3.73
CA SER A 222 -6.31 -29.30 -2.60
C SER A 222 -5.64 -28.76 -1.34
N ASP A 223 -4.56 -27.98 -1.51
CA ASP A 223 -3.79 -27.44 -0.40
C ASP A 223 -4.56 -26.31 0.29
N TRP A 224 -5.35 -25.53 -0.46
CA TRP A 224 -6.30 -24.57 0.12
C TRP A 224 -7.39 -25.24 0.96
N LYS A 225 -7.95 -26.36 0.47
CA LYS A 225 -8.94 -27.13 1.25
C LYS A 225 -8.35 -27.67 2.54
N ALA A 226 -7.11 -28.18 2.48
CA ALA A 226 -6.39 -28.62 3.67
C ALA A 226 -6.11 -27.45 4.62
N MET A 227 -5.65 -26.31 4.10
CA MET A 227 -5.40 -25.08 4.86
C MET A 227 -6.65 -24.60 5.60
N ILE A 228 -7.79 -24.48 4.90
CA ILE A 228 -9.08 -24.08 5.51
C ILE A 228 -9.46 -25.06 6.61
N ARG A 229 -9.40 -26.37 6.35
CA ARG A 229 -9.71 -27.39 7.37
C ARG A 229 -8.78 -27.31 8.58
N VAL A 230 -7.49 -27.02 8.39
CA VAL A 230 -6.56 -26.80 9.50
C VAL A 230 -6.97 -25.57 10.30
N HIS A 231 -7.23 -24.44 9.64
CA HIS A 231 -7.64 -23.20 10.31
C HIS A 231 -8.93 -23.41 11.12
N GLU A 232 -9.92 -24.06 10.51
CA GLU A 232 -11.22 -24.36 11.11
C GLU A 232 -11.21 -25.53 12.10
N SER A 233 -10.11 -26.28 12.22
CA SER A 233 -10.01 -27.35 13.22
C SER A 233 -9.79 -26.82 14.64
N ARG A 234 -9.34 -25.56 14.78
CA ARG A 234 -8.90 -24.93 16.03
C ARG A 234 -9.86 -23.90 16.69
N PRO A 235 -10.98 -23.42 16.10
CA PRO A 235 -11.94 -22.54 16.77
C PRO A 235 -12.68 -23.19 17.95
N ASN A 236 -12.77 -24.52 17.98
CA ASN A 236 -13.48 -25.30 18.99
C ASN A 236 -12.55 -26.21 19.82
N THR A 237 -11.23 -26.09 19.68
CA THR A 237 -10.29 -26.89 20.48
C THR A 237 -10.20 -26.34 21.90
N THR A 238 -10.00 -27.24 22.86
CA THR A 238 -9.94 -26.87 24.29
C THR A 238 -8.71 -25.98 24.55
N ASN A 239 -8.73 -25.19 25.62
CA ASN A 239 -7.57 -24.40 26.10
C ASN A 239 -6.29 -25.22 26.36
N LYS A 240 -6.34 -26.56 26.29
CA LYS A 240 -5.18 -27.47 26.35
C LYS A 240 -4.39 -27.52 25.04
N ASP A 241 -4.97 -27.06 23.95
CA ASP A 241 -4.29 -26.89 22.67
C ASP A 241 -3.70 -25.47 22.65
N PRO A 242 -2.36 -25.32 22.70
CA PRO A 242 -1.71 -24.02 22.82
C PRO A 242 -1.91 -23.13 21.58
N PHE A 243 -2.50 -23.67 20.50
CA PHE A 243 -2.82 -22.94 19.28
C PHE A 243 -4.33 -22.74 19.06
N ALA A 244 -5.16 -23.15 20.02
CA ALA A 244 -6.60 -22.88 20.08
C ALA A 244 -6.89 -21.42 20.47
N PHE A 245 -6.25 -20.48 19.78
CA PHE A 245 -6.42 -19.05 20.05
C PHE A 245 -7.26 -18.44 18.94
N SER A 246 -8.44 -17.93 19.31
CA SER A 246 -9.42 -17.33 18.38
C SER A 246 -8.94 -16.06 17.67
N ALA A 247 -7.72 -15.62 17.96
CA ALA A 247 -7.08 -14.47 17.36
C ALA A 247 -5.83 -14.84 16.52
N GLN A 248 -5.72 -16.10 16.08
CA GLN A 248 -4.79 -16.43 14.99
C GLN A 248 -5.41 -16.08 13.63
N VAL A 249 -4.64 -15.37 12.81
CA VAL A 249 -4.95 -15.09 11.40
C VAL A 249 -4.14 -16.02 10.51
N ASN A 250 -4.55 -16.24 9.26
CA ASN A 250 -3.66 -16.84 8.26
C ASN A 250 -2.66 -15.82 7.72
N GLU A 251 -1.60 -16.31 7.07
CA GLU A 251 -0.61 -15.49 6.39
C GLU A 251 -0.42 -15.98 4.95
N PHE A 252 -0.71 -15.11 3.99
CA PHE A 252 -0.63 -15.35 2.55
C PHE A 252 0.49 -14.51 1.93
N MET A 253 1.43 -15.15 1.25
CA MET A 253 2.65 -14.51 0.77
C MET A 253 2.57 -14.15 -0.71
N LEU A 254 3.01 -12.92 -1.00
CA LEU A 254 3.10 -12.38 -2.36
C LEU A 254 4.51 -11.84 -2.61
N LYS A 255 5.26 -12.50 -3.50
CA LYS A 255 6.49 -11.99 -4.10
C LYS A 255 6.15 -10.80 -5.00
N ASN A 256 6.29 -9.60 -4.45
CA ASN A 256 6.06 -8.35 -5.17
C ASN A 256 7.18 -7.31 -4.99
N ALA A 257 8.12 -7.50 -4.07
CA ALA A 257 9.19 -6.53 -3.85
C ALA A 257 10.01 -6.32 -5.15
N THR A 258 10.17 -5.06 -5.54
CA THR A 258 10.84 -4.61 -6.77
C THR A 258 12.12 -3.87 -6.43
N SER A 259 12.97 -3.61 -7.43
CA SER A 259 14.20 -2.82 -7.26
C SER A 259 13.96 -1.37 -6.80
N THR A 260 12.78 -0.79 -7.08
CA THR A 260 12.39 0.55 -6.60
C THR A 260 12.06 0.55 -5.10
N ASN A 261 11.71 -0.62 -4.54
CA ASN A 261 11.42 -0.87 -3.13
C ASN A 261 10.31 -0.01 -2.48
N ASP A 262 9.55 0.76 -3.26
CA ASP A 262 8.50 1.68 -2.80
C ASP A 262 7.09 1.10 -2.93
N GLY A 263 6.93 -0.10 -3.49
CA GLY A 263 5.62 -0.76 -3.61
C GLY A 263 4.61 -0.07 -4.52
N SER A 264 5.02 0.97 -5.27
CA SER A 264 4.19 1.74 -6.19
C SER A 264 3.49 0.86 -7.24
N GLU A 265 4.15 -0.21 -7.68
CA GLU A 265 3.59 -1.22 -8.59
C GLU A 265 2.33 -1.92 -8.06
N ASN A 266 2.07 -1.89 -6.75
CA ASN A 266 0.87 -2.51 -6.18
C ASN A 266 -0.39 -1.64 -6.31
N MET A 267 -0.26 -0.32 -6.51
CA MET A 267 -1.38 0.62 -6.47
C MET A 267 -2.51 0.26 -7.44
N LYS A 268 -2.16 -0.13 -8.67
CA LYS A 268 -3.11 -0.54 -9.72
C LYS A 268 -3.95 -1.78 -9.39
N TYR A 269 -3.53 -2.56 -8.40
CA TYR A 269 -4.24 -3.77 -7.97
C TYR A 269 -5.13 -3.55 -6.74
N ILE A 270 -5.06 -2.37 -6.11
CA ILE A 270 -5.91 -2.04 -4.96
C ILE A 270 -7.37 -1.88 -5.43
N ASP A 271 -8.30 -2.55 -4.74
CA ASP A 271 -9.74 -2.47 -5.04
C ASP A 271 -10.51 -1.60 -4.04
N ALA A 272 -10.09 -1.59 -2.78
CA ALA A 272 -10.68 -0.78 -1.73
C ALA A 272 -9.69 -0.60 -0.56
N PHE A 273 -9.86 0.49 0.18
CA PHE A 273 -9.34 0.56 1.56
C PHE A 273 -10.37 0.00 2.52
N ILE A 274 -9.89 -0.56 3.63
CA ILE A 274 -10.74 -1.15 4.66
C ILE A 274 -10.31 -0.73 6.05
N TYR A 275 -11.26 -0.75 6.98
CA TYR A 275 -10.96 -0.68 8.41
C TYR A 275 -11.91 -1.54 9.22
N ASN A 276 -11.40 -2.09 10.34
CA ASN A 276 -12.20 -2.81 11.31
C ASN A 276 -12.98 -1.83 12.19
N VAL A 277 -14.30 -1.87 12.12
CA VAL A 277 -15.16 -0.92 12.86
C VAL A 277 -15.17 -1.14 14.36
N ASN A 278 -14.79 -2.34 14.82
CA ASN A 278 -14.88 -2.78 16.20
C ASN A 278 -13.52 -2.98 16.87
N SER A 279 -12.43 -2.52 16.25
CA SER A 279 -11.09 -2.66 16.81
C SER A 279 -10.21 -1.46 16.49
N THR A 280 -9.48 -1.00 17.51
CA THR A 280 -8.35 -0.09 17.36
C THR A 280 -7.02 -0.82 17.62
N GLN A 281 -7.06 -2.15 17.74
CA GLN A 281 -5.92 -2.94 18.17
C GLN A 281 -4.87 -3.00 17.07
N ASN A 282 -3.65 -2.60 17.44
CA ASN A 282 -2.44 -2.85 16.66
C ASN A 282 -1.63 -3.94 17.34
N PHE A 283 -1.40 -5.02 16.62
CA PHE A 283 -0.55 -6.10 17.09
C PHE A 283 0.91 -5.80 16.73
N ALA A 284 1.82 -6.30 17.56
CA ALA A 284 3.24 -6.16 17.29
C ALA A 284 3.61 -7.09 16.12
N THR A 285 4.35 -6.56 15.17
CA THR A 285 4.84 -7.30 14.01
C THR A 285 6.36 -7.36 13.99
N ARG A 286 6.90 -8.32 13.24
CA ARG A 286 8.34 -8.48 13.14
C ARG A 286 8.96 -7.30 12.41
N GLY A 287 9.90 -6.64 13.07
CA GLY A 287 10.59 -5.47 12.54
C GLY A 287 10.06 -4.14 13.07
N ASP A 288 9.03 -4.14 13.91
CA ASP A 288 8.61 -2.95 14.64
C ASP A 288 9.77 -2.37 15.47
N GLN A 289 9.97 -1.06 15.36
CA GLN A 289 11.02 -0.34 16.09
C GLN A 289 10.51 0.24 17.42
N ALA A 290 9.20 0.18 17.65
CA ALA A 290 8.54 0.66 18.85
C ALA A 290 7.29 -0.19 19.13
N PRO A 291 6.84 -0.28 20.40
CA PRO A 291 5.61 -0.98 20.73
C PRO A 291 4.41 -0.40 19.97
N PRO A 292 3.51 -1.24 19.43
CA PRO A 292 2.31 -0.78 18.75
C PRO A 292 1.41 -0.01 19.72
N LYS A 293 0.74 1.02 19.21
CA LYS A 293 -0.26 1.80 19.95
C LYS A 293 -1.62 1.64 19.28
N PRO A 294 -2.73 1.70 20.03
CA PRO A 294 -4.05 1.70 19.44
C PRO A 294 -4.22 2.82 18.41
N GLU A 295 -4.89 2.52 17.32
CA GLU A 295 -5.07 3.44 16.19
C GLU A 295 -6.52 3.42 15.70
N ASN A 296 -7.03 4.60 15.33
CA ASN A 296 -8.36 4.70 14.75
C ASN A 296 -8.30 4.29 13.27
N GLY A 297 -8.79 3.09 12.96
CA GLY A 297 -8.71 2.54 11.60
C GLY A 297 -9.43 3.38 10.53
N LEU A 298 -10.50 4.11 10.87
CA LEU A 298 -11.17 4.99 9.91
C LEU A 298 -10.27 6.17 9.51
N ASN A 299 -9.55 6.76 10.48
CA ASN A 299 -8.60 7.84 10.18
C ASN A 299 -7.47 7.34 9.29
N SER A 300 -6.94 6.14 9.57
CA SER A 300 -5.91 5.50 8.75
C SER A 300 -6.41 5.24 7.33
N ALA A 301 -7.60 4.63 7.18
CA ALA A 301 -8.19 4.36 5.86
C ALA A 301 -8.46 5.63 5.05
N ARG A 302 -8.89 6.72 5.70
CA ARG A 302 -9.04 8.04 5.07
C ARG A 302 -7.72 8.61 4.58
N ASN A 303 -6.65 8.49 5.37
CA ASN A 303 -5.32 8.92 4.95
C ASN A 303 -4.78 8.06 3.81
N PHE A 304 -5.02 6.75 3.84
CA PHE A 304 -4.70 5.85 2.74
C PHE A 304 -5.42 6.22 1.44
N GLN A 305 -6.72 6.52 1.52
CA GLN A 305 -7.51 6.97 0.37
C GLN A 305 -6.95 8.26 -0.23
N LYS A 306 -6.59 9.25 0.59
CA LYS A 306 -5.95 10.49 0.13
C LYS A 306 -4.60 10.22 -0.55
N LYS A 307 -3.76 9.39 0.07
CA LYS A 307 -2.44 9.02 -0.48
C LYS A 307 -2.59 8.38 -1.85
N LEU A 308 -3.53 7.44 -2.02
CA LEU A 308 -3.74 6.75 -3.30
C LEU A 308 -4.34 7.69 -4.36
N HIS A 309 -5.28 8.55 -3.96
CA HIS A 309 -5.88 9.57 -4.82
C HIS A 309 -4.83 10.54 -5.37
N ALA A 310 -3.85 10.95 -4.55
CA ALA A 310 -2.73 11.78 -5.00
C ALA A 310 -1.86 11.09 -6.08
N GLN A 311 -1.94 9.76 -6.21
CA GLN A 311 -1.26 8.99 -7.26
C GLN A 311 -2.14 8.73 -8.49
N GLY A 312 -3.34 9.34 -8.56
CA GLY A 312 -4.27 9.21 -9.69
C GLY A 312 -5.21 8.00 -9.61
N TYR A 313 -5.29 7.33 -8.46
CA TYR A 313 -6.14 6.16 -8.24
C TYR A 313 -7.27 6.48 -7.27
N SER A 314 -8.51 6.12 -7.61
CA SER A 314 -9.67 6.34 -6.74
C SER A 314 -10.36 5.01 -6.42
N VAL A 315 -10.43 4.68 -5.12
CA VAL A 315 -11.07 3.48 -4.59
C VAL A 315 -11.87 3.82 -3.33
N PRO A 316 -12.97 3.11 -3.03
CA PRO A 316 -13.75 3.38 -1.83
C PRO A 316 -13.05 2.90 -0.56
N ILE A 317 -13.45 3.48 0.56
CA ILE A 317 -13.25 2.92 1.91
C ILE A 317 -14.48 2.08 2.24
N LEU A 318 -14.27 0.83 2.65
CA LEU A 318 -15.30 -0.07 3.14
C LEU A 318 -15.08 -0.38 4.62
N ARG A 319 -16.18 -0.49 5.36
CA ARG A 319 -16.19 -1.03 6.72
C ARG A 319 -16.01 -2.53 6.67
N LEU A 320 -15.21 -3.08 7.57
CA LEU A 320 -15.12 -4.50 7.86
C LEU A 320 -15.63 -4.74 9.29
N ASP A 321 -16.65 -5.58 9.44
CA ASP A 321 -17.26 -5.87 10.73
C ASP A 321 -17.39 -7.37 10.96
N PHE A 322 -16.50 -7.96 11.77
CA PHE A 322 -16.52 -9.38 12.12
C PHE A 322 -17.70 -9.81 13.02
N THR A 323 -18.45 -8.86 13.60
CA THR A 323 -19.62 -9.14 14.45
C THR A 323 -20.91 -9.32 13.65
N LYS A 324 -20.91 -8.92 12.38
CA LYS A 324 -22.06 -9.05 11.47
C LYS A 324 -22.13 -10.45 10.84
N PRO A 325 -23.27 -10.84 10.26
CA PRO A 325 -23.32 -12.02 9.41
C PRO A 325 -22.45 -11.83 8.15
N PRO A 326 -21.98 -12.93 7.50
CA PRO A 326 -21.12 -12.88 6.31
C PRO A 326 -21.60 -11.94 5.18
N GLU A 327 -22.90 -11.84 4.96
CA GLU A 327 -23.54 -11.03 3.92
C GLU A 327 -23.43 -9.52 4.20
N GLN A 328 -23.14 -9.16 5.46
CA GLN A 328 -22.97 -7.79 5.93
C GLN A 328 -21.55 -7.57 6.48
N ARG A 329 -20.60 -8.45 6.16
CA ARG A 329 -19.21 -8.38 6.60
C ARG A 329 -18.55 -7.07 6.14
N PHE A 330 -18.86 -6.66 4.91
CA PHE A 330 -18.44 -5.39 4.36
C PHE A 330 -19.63 -4.46 4.14
N SER A 331 -19.44 -3.17 4.38
CA SER A 331 -20.42 -2.13 4.06
C SER A 331 -19.76 -0.84 3.60
N TYR A 332 -20.49 -0.05 2.80
CA TYR A 332 -20.07 1.27 2.36
C TYR A 332 -20.85 2.34 3.11
N VAL A 333 -20.17 3.38 3.57
CA VAL A 333 -20.78 4.56 4.18
C VAL A 333 -20.15 5.80 3.54
N ALA A 334 -20.98 6.66 2.95
CA ALA A 334 -20.53 7.87 2.26
C ALA A 334 -19.74 8.80 3.19
N ALA A 335 -20.20 8.96 4.43
CA ALA A 335 -19.53 9.78 5.43
C ALA A 335 -18.14 9.27 5.83
N ASP A 336 -17.80 8.00 5.56
CA ASP A 336 -16.47 7.45 5.89
C ASP A 336 -15.42 7.86 4.85
N GLN A 337 -15.84 8.26 3.65
CA GLN A 337 -14.92 8.64 2.57
C GLN A 337 -14.19 9.95 2.91
N ALA A 338 -12.91 10.02 2.55
CA ALA A 338 -12.11 11.24 2.59
C ALA A 338 -12.10 11.98 1.24
N ILE A 339 -12.43 11.28 0.16
CA ILE A 339 -12.54 11.80 -1.20
C ILE A 339 -13.96 11.50 -1.68
N GLU A 340 -14.64 12.52 -2.21
CA GLU A 340 -15.97 12.34 -2.79
C GLU A 340 -15.89 11.34 -3.95
N PRO A 341 -16.77 10.32 -4.01
CA PRO A 341 -16.83 9.43 -5.16
C PRO A 341 -17.26 10.25 -6.37
N MET A 342 -16.48 10.23 -7.46
CA MET A 342 -16.95 10.79 -8.72
C MET A 342 -18.12 9.93 -9.20
N VAL A 343 -19.34 10.48 -9.14
CA VAL A 343 -20.55 9.83 -9.63
C VAL A 343 -20.44 9.67 -11.14
N VAL A 344 -20.41 8.42 -11.62
CA VAL A 344 -20.51 8.13 -13.05
C VAL A 344 -21.98 8.19 -13.44
N GLY A 345 -22.44 9.34 -13.91
CA GLY A 345 -23.80 9.50 -14.42
C GLY A 345 -24.31 10.94 -14.35
N GLY A 346 -24.03 11.72 -15.39
CA GLY A 346 -24.57 13.07 -15.57
C GLY A 346 -23.48 14.08 -15.86
N VAL A 347 -23.57 14.72 -17.04
CA VAL A 347 -22.81 15.87 -17.54
C VAL A 347 -21.42 16.04 -16.94
N GLN A 348 -20.40 15.72 -17.75
CA GLN A 348 -19.01 16.13 -17.56
C GLN A 348 -18.94 17.47 -16.81
N PRO A 349 -18.53 17.49 -15.53
CA PRO A 349 -18.30 18.76 -14.87
C PRO A 349 -17.23 19.46 -15.69
N SER A 350 -17.48 20.72 -16.08
CA SER A 350 -16.42 21.59 -16.58
C SER A 350 -15.19 21.41 -15.68
N PRO A 351 -13.97 21.44 -16.24
CA PRO A 351 -12.75 21.24 -15.46
C PRO A 351 -12.87 22.01 -14.16
N ALA A 352 -12.85 21.27 -13.03
CA ALA A 352 -12.82 21.87 -11.72
C ALA A 352 -11.71 22.94 -11.77
N ALA A 353 -12.05 24.16 -11.35
CA ALA A 353 -11.06 25.21 -11.26
C ALA A 353 -9.82 24.64 -10.55
N PRO A 354 -8.60 24.86 -11.08
CA PRO A 354 -7.40 24.28 -10.50
C PRO A 354 -7.40 24.54 -9.00
N ALA A 355 -7.11 23.49 -8.22
CA ALA A 355 -7.01 23.61 -6.77
C ALA A 355 -6.14 24.83 -6.45
N PRO A 356 -6.59 25.76 -5.58
CA PRO A 356 -5.84 26.97 -5.35
C PRO A 356 -4.45 26.61 -4.83
N ASP A 357 -3.41 27.12 -5.49
CA ASP A 357 -2.05 26.99 -4.98
C ASP A 357 -1.96 27.72 -3.64
N TYR A 358 -1.73 26.99 -2.55
CA TYR A 358 -1.55 27.57 -1.22
C TYR A 358 -0.10 27.97 -0.96
N ILE A 359 0.85 27.43 -1.72
CA ILE A 359 2.29 27.63 -1.58
C ILE A 359 2.86 28.18 -2.88
N ALA A 360 3.35 29.43 -2.83
CA ALA A 360 4.01 30.07 -3.98
C ALA A 360 5.42 29.50 -4.20
N SER A 361 6.15 29.19 -3.12
CA SER A 361 7.41 28.44 -3.20
C SER A 361 7.75 27.76 -1.89
N ALA A 362 8.53 26.68 -1.97
CA ALA A 362 9.15 26.03 -0.83
C ALA A 362 10.60 25.70 -1.25
N ASN A 363 11.59 26.21 -0.52
CA ASN A 363 12.99 26.03 -0.88
C ASN A 363 13.81 25.67 0.36
N TRP A 364 14.65 24.64 0.23
CA TRP A 364 15.64 24.33 1.26
C TRP A 364 16.73 25.39 1.26
N ILE A 365 16.94 26.00 2.42
CA ILE A 365 18.03 26.93 2.66
C ILE A 365 18.81 26.46 3.87
N LYS A 366 20.11 26.71 3.85
CA LYS A 366 20.94 26.53 5.03
C LYS A 366 21.08 27.89 5.71
N ARG A 367 20.69 27.98 6.98
CA ARG A 367 20.67 29.24 7.71
C ARG A 367 21.06 29.05 9.17
N TYR A 368 21.61 30.10 9.76
CA TYR A 368 21.89 30.13 11.18
C TYR A 368 20.60 30.05 12.00
N ASP A 369 20.50 29.03 12.85
CA ASP A 369 19.42 28.90 13.83
C ASP A 369 19.88 29.44 15.19
N PRO A 370 19.20 30.46 15.75
CA PRO A 370 19.59 31.03 17.04
C PRO A 370 19.37 30.06 18.21
N GLY A 371 18.54 29.04 18.04
CA GLY A 371 18.27 28.02 19.04
C GLY A 371 19.41 27.01 19.17
N THR A 372 19.88 26.46 18.05
CA THR A 372 21.00 25.49 18.02
C THR A 372 22.38 26.14 17.87
N ARG A 373 22.43 27.46 17.61
CA ARG A 373 23.63 28.27 17.41
C ARG A 373 24.56 27.78 16.30
N LYS A 374 23.99 27.15 15.28
CA LYS A 374 24.72 26.68 14.09
C LYS A 374 23.84 26.77 12.85
N ASP A 375 24.45 26.55 11.69
CA ASP A 375 23.73 26.52 10.42
C ASP A 375 22.96 25.21 10.27
N GLU A 376 21.63 25.32 10.16
CA GLU A 376 20.69 24.22 10.02
C GLU A 376 19.97 24.30 8.67
N TRP A 377 19.49 23.15 8.19
CA TRP A 377 18.59 23.11 7.06
C TRP A 377 17.20 23.58 7.48
N SER A 378 16.67 24.58 6.77
CA SER A 378 15.32 25.10 6.95
C SER A 378 14.57 25.06 5.63
N LEU A 379 13.32 24.61 5.68
CA LEU A 379 12.41 24.74 4.56
C LEU A 379 11.76 26.13 4.60
N SER A 380 12.16 26.99 3.68
CA SER A 380 11.63 28.34 3.50
C SER A 380 10.39 28.30 2.61
N VAL A 381 9.22 28.47 3.22
CA VAL A 381 7.90 28.36 2.59
C VAL A 381 7.30 29.76 2.41
N VAL A 382 6.94 30.11 1.18
CA VAL A 382 6.21 31.33 0.85
C VAL A 382 4.77 30.95 0.54
N PRO A 383 3.80 31.22 1.43
CA PRO A 383 2.40 30.93 1.15
C PRO A 383 1.78 31.99 0.24
N THR A 384 0.82 31.58 -0.58
CA THR A 384 -0.04 32.50 -1.36
C THR A 384 -1.05 33.20 -0.45
N ALA A 385 -1.79 34.17 -1.00
CA ALA A 385 -2.91 34.78 -0.27
C ALA A 385 -3.97 33.74 0.15
N ALA A 386 -4.26 32.77 -0.74
CA ALA A 386 -5.15 31.65 -0.43
C ALA A 386 -4.60 30.77 0.69
N GLY A 387 -3.31 30.44 0.67
CA GLY A 387 -2.67 29.64 1.73
C GLY A 387 -2.67 30.33 3.10
N ARG A 388 -2.54 31.66 3.13
CA ARG A 388 -2.65 32.45 4.37
C ARG A 388 -4.06 32.51 4.92
N ALA A 389 -5.07 32.49 4.04
CA ALA A 389 -6.47 32.59 4.44
C ALA A 389 -6.99 31.32 5.12
N LEU A 390 -6.26 30.20 5.03
CA LEU A 390 -6.68 28.92 5.61
C LEU A 390 -6.83 29.01 7.14
N SER A 391 -7.89 28.37 7.63
CA SER A 391 -8.10 28.10 9.05
C SER A 391 -7.18 26.98 9.54
N ASN A 392 -7.03 26.84 10.86
CA ASN A 392 -6.28 25.72 11.44
C ASN A 392 -6.91 24.35 11.13
N GLU A 393 -8.24 24.30 10.99
CA GLU A 393 -8.99 23.10 10.58
C GLU A 393 -8.61 22.66 9.16
N GLN A 394 -8.20 23.61 8.32
CA GLN A 394 -7.72 23.38 6.96
C GLN A 394 -6.20 23.22 6.87
N LEU A 395 -5.46 23.14 7.99
CA LEU A 395 -4.01 22.90 7.97
C LEU A 395 -3.64 21.66 7.16
N GLY A 396 -4.50 20.64 7.15
CA GLY A 396 -4.30 19.42 6.36
C GLY A 396 -4.03 19.72 4.88
N VAL A 397 -4.83 20.57 4.23
CA VAL A 397 -4.67 20.83 2.78
C VAL A 397 -3.38 21.58 2.44
N LEU A 398 -2.95 22.48 3.34
CA LEU A 398 -1.68 23.21 3.21
C LEU A 398 -0.48 22.28 3.44
N TYR A 399 -0.57 21.42 4.46
CA TYR A 399 0.47 20.45 4.76
C TYR A 399 0.61 19.41 3.66
N ASP A 400 -0.49 18.90 3.13
CA ASP A 400 -0.50 17.92 2.05
C ASP A 400 0.16 18.49 0.79
N GLN A 401 -0.10 19.75 0.45
CA GLN A 401 0.60 20.42 -0.67
C GLN A 401 2.10 20.60 -0.38
N LEU A 402 2.48 21.03 0.83
CA LEU A 402 3.89 21.19 1.20
C LEU A 402 4.64 19.85 1.15
N PHE A 403 4.01 18.80 1.68
CA PHE A 403 4.57 17.46 1.71
C PHE A 403 4.68 16.86 0.31
N ALA A 404 3.71 17.11 -0.59
CA ALA A 404 3.83 16.74 -1.99
C ALA A 404 5.00 17.45 -2.69
N LEU A 405 5.25 18.72 -2.35
CA LEU A 405 6.36 19.49 -2.92
C LEU A 405 7.74 19.04 -2.40
N LYS A 406 7.85 18.62 -1.13
CA LYS A 406 9.13 18.53 -0.40
C LYS A 406 9.33 17.31 0.50
N GLY A 407 8.31 16.49 0.72
CA GLY A 407 8.37 15.35 1.64
C GLY A 407 9.34 14.25 1.19
N ALA A 408 9.64 14.18 -0.10
CA ALA A 408 10.63 13.23 -0.65
C ALA A 408 12.08 13.74 -0.60
N ASP A 409 12.33 15.02 -0.28
CA ASP A 409 13.68 15.56 -0.18
C ASP A 409 14.45 14.92 0.98
N SER A 410 15.74 14.61 0.77
CA SER A 410 16.63 14.08 1.82
C SER A 410 16.73 15.01 3.02
N ASN A 411 16.67 16.33 2.79
CA ASN A 411 16.64 17.32 3.87
C ASN A 411 15.42 17.16 4.78
N TRP A 412 14.27 16.70 4.27
CA TRP A 412 13.13 16.33 5.11
C TRP A 412 13.34 14.95 5.71
N ARG A 413 13.44 13.94 4.85
CA ARG A 413 13.39 12.51 5.22
C ARG A 413 14.48 12.12 6.20
N ASP A 414 15.68 12.66 6.01
CA ASP A 414 16.86 12.22 6.75
C ASP A 414 17.12 13.09 8.00
N ASN A 415 16.44 14.25 8.12
CA ASN A 415 16.66 15.20 9.21
C ASN A 415 15.43 15.45 10.09
N GLU A 416 14.25 14.91 9.76
CA GLU A 416 13.07 14.98 10.64
C GLU A 416 13.28 14.10 11.87
N ARG A 417 13.71 14.73 12.97
CA ARG A 417 14.06 14.00 14.22
C ARG A 417 12.85 13.63 15.06
N SER A 418 11.70 14.23 14.78
CA SER A 418 10.45 13.98 15.47
C SER A 418 9.32 14.00 14.46
N VAL A 419 8.78 12.82 14.15
CA VAL A 419 7.73 12.65 13.15
C VAL A 419 6.56 13.58 13.45
N GLY A 420 6.18 14.39 12.46
CA GLY A 420 5.07 15.34 12.56
C GLY A 420 5.49 16.73 13.07
N SER A 421 6.77 16.95 13.40
CA SER A 421 7.24 18.27 13.84
C SER A 421 7.11 19.33 12.74
N MET A 422 7.30 18.95 11.48
CA MET A 422 7.14 19.86 10.34
C MET A 422 5.67 20.30 10.17
N ARG A 423 4.73 19.35 10.31
CA ARG A 423 3.28 19.64 10.30
C ARG A 423 2.90 20.57 11.44
N GLN A 424 3.43 20.32 12.63
CA GLN A 424 3.14 21.11 13.81
C GLN A 424 3.68 22.55 13.68
N GLN A 425 4.92 22.71 13.23
CA GLN A 425 5.50 24.03 12.97
C GLN A 425 4.66 24.79 11.95
N LEU A 426 4.26 24.14 10.85
CA LEU A 426 3.42 24.74 9.81
C LEU A 426 2.07 25.23 10.38
N GLY A 427 1.42 24.44 11.23
CA GLY A 427 0.19 24.84 11.92
C GLY A 427 0.41 26.05 12.83
N CYS A 428 1.48 26.01 13.61
CA CYS A 428 1.81 27.09 14.53
C CYS A 428 2.07 28.42 13.80
N VAL A 429 2.86 28.41 12.70
CA VAL A 429 3.14 29.62 11.92
C VAL A 429 1.92 30.13 11.14
N LEU A 430 1.07 29.23 10.63
CA LEU A 430 -0.19 29.60 9.97
C LEU A 430 -1.13 30.39 10.89
N VAL A 431 -1.20 30.00 12.17
CA VAL A 431 -2.10 30.60 13.17
C VAL A 431 -1.48 31.86 13.79
N ASN A 432 -0.22 31.80 14.21
CA ASN A 432 0.38 32.85 15.06
C ASN A 432 1.25 33.84 14.28
N TYR A 433 1.71 33.47 13.08
CA TYR A 433 2.63 34.25 12.27
C TYR A 433 2.20 34.32 10.80
N ARG A 434 0.88 34.36 10.58
CA ARG A 434 0.24 34.31 9.26
C ARG A 434 0.79 35.32 8.25
N ALA A 435 1.17 36.51 8.71
CA ALA A 435 1.71 37.59 7.87
C ALA A 435 3.22 37.45 7.58
N LYS A 436 3.96 36.59 8.30
CA LYS A 436 5.39 36.40 8.05
C LYS A 436 5.63 35.76 6.68
N THR A 437 6.71 36.19 6.03
CA THR A 437 7.17 35.65 4.76
C THR A 437 8.69 35.69 4.72
N PRO A 438 9.39 34.57 4.52
CA PRO A 438 8.88 33.20 4.46
C PRO A 438 8.50 32.64 5.85
N TRP A 439 7.72 31.57 5.89
CA TRP A 439 7.63 30.65 7.01
C TRP A 439 8.81 29.68 6.94
N ASN A 440 9.60 29.59 8.02
CA ASN A 440 10.74 28.67 8.05
C ASN A 440 10.39 27.52 8.97
N LEU A 441 10.57 26.30 8.46
CA LEU A 441 10.29 25.06 9.16
C LEU A 441 11.58 24.25 9.21
N GLU A 442 11.96 23.79 10.40
CA GLU A 442 13.20 23.04 10.59
C GLU A 442 12.93 21.59 11.02
N PRO A 443 13.41 20.60 10.27
CA PRO A 443 13.07 19.20 10.52
C PRO A 443 13.68 18.66 11.83
N PHE A 444 14.75 19.28 12.34
CA PHE A 444 15.36 18.86 13.62
C PHE A 444 14.52 19.24 14.86
N ARG A 445 13.51 20.11 14.72
CA ARG A 445 12.69 20.60 15.83
C ARG A 445 11.88 19.45 16.45
N PRO A 446 11.73 19.41 17.79
CA PRO A 446 10.90 18.40 18.43
C PRO A 446 9.41 18.65 18.14
N ALA A 447 8.63 17.57 18.13
CA ALA A 447 7.17 17.67 18.18
C ALA A 447 6.74 17.75 19.66
N LEU A 448 6.08 18.85 20.05
CA LEU A 448 5.59 19.09 21.41
C LEU A 448 4.06 19.16 21.43
N SER A 449 3.42 19.57 22.53
CA SER A 449 2.02 19.99 22.48
C SER A 449 1.87 21.34 21.76
N ASP A 450 0.68 21.64 21.22
CA ASP A 450 0.43 22.92 20.56
C ASP A 450 0.65 24.12 21.51
N SER A 451 0.34 23.96 22.79
CA SER A 451 0.63 24.97 23.81
C SER A 451 2.12 25.22 23.99
N GLU A 452 2.94 24.17 24.05
CA GLU A 452 4.38 24.28 24.22
C GLU A 452 5.05 24.86 22.97
N THR A 453 4.62 24.42 21.78
CA THR A 453 5.11 24.94 20.51
C THR A 453 4.78 26.43 20.35
N ARG A 454 3.58 26.87 20.75
CA ARG A 454 3.22 28.29 20.79
C ARG A 454 4.05 29.07 21.81
N ALA A 455 4.25 28.53 23.01
CA ALA A 455 5.08 29.18 24.04
C ALA A 455 6.53 29.37 23.59
N ALA A 456 7.04 28.48 22.73
CA ALA A 456 8.35 28.59 22.11
C ALA A 456 8.39 29.47 20.84
N GLY A 457 7.32 30.22 20.54
CA GLY A 457 7.25 31.07 19.36
C GLY A 457 7.31 30.30 18.03
N CYS A 458 6.73 29.09 18.01
CA CYS A 458 6.76 28.12 16.92
C CYS A 458 8.15 27.54 16.59
N ASN A 459 9.17 27.79 17.41
CA ASN A 459 10.55 27.35 17.20
C ASN A 459 11.12 26.60 18.43
N PRO A 460 10.51 25.48 18.87
CA PRO A 460 11.00 24.74 20.02
C PRO A 460 12.39 24.15 19.74
N VAL A 461 13.28 24.13 20.74
CA VAL A 461 14.60 23.47 20.62
C VAL A 461 14.63 22.19 21.44
N PRO A 462 15.32 21.13 20.97
CA PRO A 462 15.59 19.96 21.81
C PRO A 462 16.32 20.39 23.08
N ARG A 463 15.88 19.87 24.23
CA ARG A 463 16.58 20.08 25.51
C ARG A 463 17.82 19.22 25.62
#